data_AF-A0A7S3S2G4-F1
#
_entry.id   AF-A0A7S3S2G4-F1
#
_cell.length_a   1.000
_cell.length_b   1.000
_cell.length_c   1.000
_cell.angle_alpha   90.00
_cell.angle_beta   90.00
_cell.angle_gamma   90.00
#
_symmetry.space_group_name_H-M   'P 1'
#
loop_
_entity.id
_entity.type
_entity.pdbx_description
1 polymer ?
#
loop_
_entity_poly.entity_id
_entity_poly.type
_entity_poly.pdbx_seq_one_letter_code
_entity_poly.pdbx_strand_id
1 'polypeptide(L)'
;RVKKAGAVVMSCDQLEGFEPYHENWGVELGEEVDNGGDPPRLWAPGQTYPGCAFTRSIGDNLAEAIGVNAVPELLLKELTPNDKFIVLASDGVWEFLTNQAVTDMILKFKDPLEACRAVVAEAYRLWLQYEVRTDDITMIIIFLDFDEAENRKTAGIESMRSSAQSSRTSADY
;
A
#
# COMPACT_ATOMS: atom_id res chain seq x y z
N ARG A 1 1.30 -9.94 -17.21
CA ARG A 1 2.03 -9.10 -18.19
C ARG A 1 3.49 -9.57 -18.33
N VAL A 2 4.30 -9.46 -17.28
CA VAL A 2 5.73 -9.83 -17.26
C VAL A 2 5.98 -11.26 -17.78
N LYS A 3 5.16 -12.25 -17.39
CA LYS A 3 5.23 -13.62 -17.94
C LYS A 3 5.07 -13.68 -19.47
N LYS A 4 4.22 -12.84 -20.07
CA LYS A 4 4.05 -12.76 -21.53
C LYS A 4 5.28 -12.15 -22.23
N ALA A 5 6.06 -11.35 -21.50
CA ALA A 5 7.33 -10.79 -21.96
C ALA A 5 8.53 -11.70 -21.67
N GLY A 6 8.30 -12.92 -21.16
CA GLY A 6 9.33 -13.91 -20.89
C GLY A 6 9.93 -13.88 -19.49
N ALA A 7 9.42 -13.05 -18.56
CA ALA A 7 9.87 -13.13 -17.18
C ALA A 7 9.47 -14.47 -16.53
N VAL A 8 10.40 -15.03 -15.77
CA VAL A 8 10.16 -16.12 -14.82
C VAL A 8 9.84 -15.50 -13.45
N VAL A 9 8.80 -15.98 -12.78
CA VAL A 9 8.34 -15.46 -11.49
C VAL A 9 8.51 -16.53 -10.43
N MET A 10 9.44 -16.34 -9.50
CA MET A 10 9.84 -17.31 -8.48
C MET A 10 10.40 -16.60 -7.24
N SER A 11 10.22 -17.18 -6.05
CA SER A 11 10.98 -16.77 -4.85
C SER A 11 12.47 -17.13 -4.97
N CYS A 12 13.31 -16.60 -4.08
CA CYS A 12 14.74 -16.97 -4.01
C CYS A 12 14.90 -18.48 -3.75
N ASP A 13 14.15 -19.04 -2.79
CA ASP A 13 14.20 -20.46 -2.44
C ASP A 13 13.80 -21.37 -3.59
N GLN A 14 12.81 -20.96 -4.39
CA GLN A 14 12.43 -21.67 -5.61
C GLN A 14 13.55 -21.61 -6.67
N LEU A 15 14.25 -20.47 -6.81
CA LEU A 15 15.34 -20.30 -7.76
C LEU A 15 16.56 -21.15 -7.39
N GLU A 16 16.87 -21.24 -6.09
CA GLU A 16 17.98 -22.00 -5.54
C GLU A 16 17.66 -23.50 -5.41
N GLY A 17 16.39 -23.88 -5.58
CA GLY A 17 15.92 -25.26 -5.54
C GLY A 17 15.69 -25.80 -4.13
N PHE A 18 15.62 -24.92 -3.12
CA PHE A 18 15.23 -25.26 -1.76
C PHE A 18 13.74 -25.54 -1.64
N GLU A 19 12.93 -24.90 -2.48
CA GLU A 19 11.48 -25.10 -2.54
C GLU A 19 11.02 -25.50 -3.96
N PRO A 20 10.04 -26.41 -4.11
CA PRO A 20 9.46 -26.69 -5.42
C PRO A 20 8.76 -25.47 -6.02
N TYR A 21 8.70 -25.43 -7.35
CA TYR A 21 7.97 -24.38 -8.06
C TYR A 21 6.47 -24.40 -7.75
N HIS A 22 5.94 -23.26 -7.32
CA HIS A 22 4.52 -23.01 -7.14
C HIS A 22 4.18 -21.53 -7.36
N GLU A 23 2.91 -21.20 -7.59
CA GLU A 23 2.44 -19.82 -7.86
C GLU A 23 1.48 -19.26 -6.80
N ASN A 24 1.27 -19.99 -5.70
CA ASN A 24 0.43 -19.58 -4.57
C ASN A 24 1.25 -18.81 -3.52
N TRP A 25 1.59 -17.56 -3.79
CA TRP A 25 2.30 -16.66 -2.87
C TRP A 25 1.34 -15.75 -2.07
N GLY A 26 0.11 -16.20 -1.84
CA GLY A 26 -1.02 -15.34 -1.46
C GLY A 26 -0.89 -14.67 -0.10
N VAL A 27 -0.80 -13.34 -0.11
CA VAL A 27 -1.01 -12.46 1.04
C VAL A 27 -1.83 -11.26 0.56
N GLU A 28 -2.85 -10.86 1.33
CA GLU A 28 -3.54 -9.59 1.12
C GLU A 28 -2.69 -8.45 1.70
N LEU A 29 -1.77 -7.94 0.87
CA LEU A 29 -0.83 -6.89 1.27
C LEU A 29 -1.55 -5.70 1.93
N GLY A 30 -1.06 -5.31 3.10
CA GLY A 30 -1.59 -4.21 3.89
C GLY A 30 -2.67 -4.62 4.91
N GLU A 31 -3.31 -5.78 4.75
CA GLU A 31 -4.25 -6.33 5.74
C GLU A 31 -3.55 -7.34 6.66
N GLU A 32 -2.67 -8.16 6.09
CA GLU A 32 -1.87 -9.14 6.81
C GLU A 32 -0.38 -8.83 6.66
N VAL A 33 0.38 -9.08 7.73
CA VAL A 33 1.85 -9.07 7.67
C VAL A 33 2.29 -10.32 6.93
N ASP A 34 3.14 -10.15 5.90
CA ASP A 34 3.69 -11.28 5.16
C ASP A 34 4.67 -12.04 6.06
N ASN A 35 4.24 -13.23 6.50
CA ASN A 35 5.09 -14.16 7.27
C ASN A 35 5.68 -15.25 6.37
N GLY A 36 5.40 -15.20 5.07
CA GLY A 36 5.77 -16.20 4.07
C GLY A 36 7.20 -16.09 3.56
N GLY A 37 7.95 -15.08 4.01
CA GLY A 37 9.33 -14.84 3.62
C GLY A 37 9.44 -13.96 2.37
N ASP A 38 10.51 -14.17 1.61
CA ASP A 38 10.88 -13.33 0.48
C ASP A 38 9.79 -13.36 -0.63
N PRO A 39 9.26 -12.21 -1.10
CA PRO A 39 8.22 -12.17 -2.12
C PRO A 39 8.73 -12.73 -3.45
N PRO A 40 7.84 -13.20 -4.35
CA PRO A 40 8.25 -13.68 -5.66
C PRO A 40 8.91 -12.58 -6.48
N ARG A 41 10.03 -12.92 -7.12
CA ARG A 41 10.88 -12.01 -7.90
C ARG A 41 10.80 -12.32 -9.39
N LEU A 42 11.18 -11.33 -10.21
CA LEU A 42 11.28 -11.44 -11.66
C LEU A 42 12.71 -11.79 -12.08
N TRP A 43 12.82 -12.86 -12.86
CA TRP A 43 14.08 -13.38 -13.38
C TRP A 43 14.02 -13.47 -14.91
N ALA A 44 15.13 -13.15 -15.57
CA ALA A 44 15.30 -13.46 -16.99
C ALA A 44 15.40 -14.98 -17.18
N PRO A 45 14.93 -15.54 -18.31
CA PRO A 45 14.93 -16.99 -18.55
C PRO A 45 16.29 -17.65 -18.33
N GLY A 46 16.36 -18.57 -17.36
CA GLY A 46 17.58 -19.30 -17.02
C GLY A 46 18.70 -18.44 -16.42
N GLN A 47 18.36 -17.26 -15.87
CA GLN A 47 19.29 -16.34 -15.26
C GLN A 47 18.92 -16.08 -13.79
N THR A 48 19.89 -15.58 -13.02
CA THR A 48 19.72 -15.15 -11.62
C THR A 48 19.65 -13.62 -11.50
N TYR A 49 19.23 -12.94 -12.56
CA TYR A 49 19.00 -11.49 -12.60
C TYR A 49 17.70 -11.21 -13.39
N PRO A 50 17.04 -10.05 -13.21
CA PRO A 50 17.41 -8.96 -12.30
C PRO A 50 17.03 -9.21 -10.83
N GLY A 51 16.08 -10.11 -10.53
CA GLY A 51 15.67 -10.41 -9.16
C GLY A 51 14.77 -9.35 -8.52
N CYS A 52 14.04 -8.58 -9.34
CA CYS A 52 13.15 -7.52 -8.87
C CYS A 52 11.89 -8.10 -8.23
N ALA A 53 11.52 -7.64 -7.03
CA ALA A 53 10.25 -8.00 -6.36
C ALA A 53 9.05 -7.16 -6.87
N PHE A 54 9.23 -6.38 -7.94
CA PHE A 54 8.23 -5.48 -8.49
C PHE A 54 8.05 -5.71 -9.99
N THR A 55 6.87 -5.35 -10.51
CA THR A 55 6.57 -5.46 -11.95
C THR A 55 6.55 -4.12 -12.68
N ARG A 56 6.74 -3.02 -11.95
CA ARG A 56 6.78 -1.65 -12.47
C ARG A 56 7.90 -0.90 -11.76
N SER A 57 8.67 -0.14 -12.51
CA SER A 57 9.74 0.72 -11.99
C SER A 57 10.20 1.70 -13.07
N ILE A 58 10.98 2.70 -12.66
CA ILE A 58 11.59 3.68 -13.56
C ILE A 58 13.10 3.40 -13.58
N GLY A 59 13.67 3.24 -14.78
CA GLY A 59 15.13 3.19 -14.96
C GLY A 59 15.77 1.79 -14.95
N ASP A 60 15.01 0.72 -14.67
CA ASP A 60 15.52 -0.65 -14.67
C ASP A 60 15.63 -1.25 -16.08
N ASN A 61 16.62 -0.79 -16.85
CA ASN A 61 16.80 -1.17 -18.25
C ASN A 61 16.82 -2.70 -18.49
N LEU A 62 17.46 -3.47 -17.62
CA LEU A 62 17.49 -4.93 -17.72
C LEU A 62 16.11 -5.56 -17.47
N ALA A 63 15.36 -5.02 -16.51
CA ALA A 63 14.04 -5.54 -16.16
C ALA A 63 12.97 -5.13 -17.19
N GLU A 64 13.14 -4.00 -17.87
CA GLU A 64 12.29 -3.57 -18.99
C GLU A 64 12.25 -4.62 -20.11
N ALA A 65 13.38 -5.27 -20.38
CA ALA A 65 13.46 -6.35 -21.37
C ALA A 65 12.58 -7.57 -21.05
N ILE A 66 12.20 -7.76 -19.78
CA ILE A 66 11.32 -8.84 -19.31
C ILE A 66 9.93 -8.32 -18.88
N GLY A 67 9.56 -7.11 -19.31
CA GLY A 67 8.19 -6.58 -19.21
C GLY A 67 7.89 -5.72 -17.97
N VAL A 68 8.92 -5.35 -17.20
CA VAL A 68 8.84 -4.22 -16.26
C VAL A 68 8.63 -2.93 -17.05
N ASN A 69 7.85 -1.99 -16.51
CA ASN A 69 7.64 -0.71 -17.17
C ASN A 69 7.38 0.41 -16.17
N ALA A 70 7.59 1.64 -16.63
CA ALA A 70 7.40 2.87 -15.87
C ALA A 70 5.97 3.42 -15.89
N VAL A 71 5.00 2.73 -16.51
CA VAL A 71 3.62 3.23 -16.58
C VAL A 71 3.00 3.11 -15.19
N PRO A 72 2.55 4.21 -14.55
CA PRO A 72 1.96 4.14 -13.22
C PRO A 72 0.54 3.58 -13.29
N GLU A 73 0.01 3.22 -12.12
CA GLU A 73 -1.42 3.05 -11.92
C GLU A 73 -2.02 4.37 -11.43
N LEU A 74 -3.18 4.74 -11.98
CA LEU A 74 -3.84 6.00 -11.67
C LEU A 74 -5.16 5.71 -10.97
N LEU A 75 -5.25 6.12 -9.70
CA LEU A 75 -6.49 6.12 -8.94
C LEU A 75 -6.88 7.56 -8.67
N LEU A 76 -8.13 7.92 -8.96
CA LEU A 76 -8.71 9.21 -8.59
C LEU A 76 -9.70 8.97 -7.46
N LYS A 77 -9.50 9.67 -6.34
CA LYS A 77 -10.41 9.66 -5.20
C LYS A 77 -10.78 11.10 -4.85
N GLU A 78 -12.07 11.36 -4.75
CA GLU A 78 -12.57 12.62 -4.20
C GLU A 78 -12.39 12.61 -2.69
N LEU A 79 -11.77 13.66 -2.16
CA LEU A 79 -11.54 13.80 -0.72
C LEU A 79 -12.82 14.29 -0.05
N THR A 80 -13.19 13.62 1.04
CA THR A 80 -14.38 13.93 1.83
C THR A 80 -13.95 14.35 3.24
N PRO A 81 -14.81 15.07 3.98
CA PRO A 81 -14.53 15.39 5.38
C PRO A 81 -14.35 14.17 6.32
N ASN A 82 -14.67 12.96 5.85
CA ASN A 82 -14.42 11.72 6.57
C ASN A 82 -12.96 11.25 6.43
N ASP A 83 -12.26 11.65 5.36
CA ASP A 83 -10.84 11.35 5.17
C ASP A 83 -10.01 12.22 6.12
N LYS A 84 -9.17 11.62 6.98
CA LYS A 84 -8.43 12.36 8.03
C LYS A 84 -7.00 12.66 7.67
N PHE A 85 -6.36 11.75 6.95
CA PHE A 85 -4.98 11.89 6.54
C PHE A 85 -4.69 11.01 5.32
N ILE A 86 -3.58 11.31 4.66
CA ILE A 86 -2.98 10.50 3.59
C ILE A 86 -1.60 10.09 4.06
N VAL A 87 -1.27 8.80 3.89
CA VAL A 87 0.05 8.24 4.16
C VAL A 87 0.68 7.85 2.83
N LEU A 88 1.92 8.26 2.62
CA LEU A 88 2.80 7.71 1.59
C LEU A 88 4.05 7.18 2.28
N ALA A 89 4.43 5.93 2.04
CA ALA A 89 5.62 5.35 2.65
C ALA A 89 6.28 4.33 1.73
N SER A 90 7.58 4.08 1.95
CA SER A 90 8.27 2.92 1.38
C SER A 90 7.78 1.62 2.01
N ASP A 91 8.04 0.50 1.34
CA ASP A 91 7.84 -0.87 1.85
C ASP A 91 8.53 -1.10 3.21
N GLY A 92 9.64 -0.40 3.48
CA GLY A 92 10.27 -0.38 4.81
C GLY A 92 9.32 -0.03 5.98
N VAL A 93 8.18 0.64 5.74
CA VAL A 93 7.13 0.80 6.78
C VAL A 93 6.18 -0.40 6.81
N TRP A 94 5.78 -0.89 5.64
CA TRP A 94 4.68 -1.84 5.46
C TRP A 94 5.09 -3.30 5.67
N GLU A 95 6.39 -3.61 5.68
CA GLU A 95 6.90 -4.98 5.88
C GLU A 95 6.31 -5.65 7.12
N PHE A 96 6.27 -4.95 8.25
CA PHE A 96 5.83 -5.49 9.54
C PHE A 96 4.60 -4.79 10.14
N LEU A 97 4.04 -3.81 9.45
CA LEU A 97 2.91 -3.02 9.92
C LEU A 97 1.78 -3.02 8.89
N THR A 98 0.59 -3.41 9.33
CA THR A 98 -0.63 -3.35 8.52
C THR A 98 -1.13 -1.91 8.38
N ASN A 99 -1.98 -1.68 7.38
CA ASN A 99 -2.67 -0.41 7.16
C ASN A 99 -3.40 0.06 8.43
N GLN A 100 -4.07 -0.87 9.11
CA GLN A 100 -4.81 -0.58 10.33
C GLN A 100 -3.86 -0.26 11.50
N ALA A 101 -2.76 -1.00 11.65
CA ALA A 101 -1.78 -0.73 12.71
C ALA A 101 -1.18 0.68 12.57
N VAL A 102 -0.78 1.07 11.34
CA VAL A 102 -0.29 2.42 11.05
C VAL A 102 -1.36 3.47 11.34
N THR A 103 -2.61 3.23 10.91
CA THR A 103 -3.75 4.12 11.17
C THR A 103 -3.97 4.34 12.67
N ASP A 104 -4.01 3.27 13.46
CA ASP A 104 -4.21 3.31 14.90
C ASP A 104 -3.09 4.05 15.63
N MET A 105 -1.85 3.94 15.13
CA MET A 105 -0.73 4.71 15.64
C MET A 105 -0.88 6.20 15.35
N ILE A 106 -1.17 6.57 14.09
CA ILE A 106 -1.29 7.97 13.66
C ILE A 106 -2.39 8.70 14.45
N LEU A 107 -3.53 8.05 14.67
CA LEU A 107 -4.69 8.64 15.38
C LEU A 107 -4.39 9.04 16.84
N LYS A 108 -3.27 8.62 17.42
CA LYS A 108 -2.83 9.01 18.77
C LYS A 108 -2.17 10.38 18.82
N PHE A 109 -1.84 10.96 17.67
CA PHE A 109 -1.07 12.19 17.55
C PHE A 109 -1.86 13.28 16.84
N LYS A 110 -1.65 14.54 17.25
CA LYS A 110 -2.19 15.72 16.57
C LYS A 110 -1.20 16.35 15.59
N ASP A 111 0.08 16.13 15.82
CA ASP A 111 1.16 16.64 14.99
C ASP A 111 1.60 15.54 14.01
N PRO A 112 1.57 15.79 12.69
CA PRO A 112 1.92 14.79 11.69
C PRO A 112 3.41 14.39 11.75
N LEU A 113 4.31 15.26 12.20
CA LEU A 113 5.73 14.92 12.32
C LEU A 113 5.96 13.94 13.48
N GLU A 114 5.32 14.17 14.63
CA GLU A 114 5.37 13.22 15.75
C GLU A 114 4.71 11.88 15.39
N ALA A 115 3.58 11.91 14.66
CA ALA A 115 2.97 10.69 14.12
C ALA A 115 3.95 9.94 13.20
N CYS A 116 4.63 10.67 12.30
CA CYS A 116 5.64 10.10 11.41
C CYS A 116 6.75 9.40 12.19
N ARG A 117 7.33 10.10 13.18
CA ARG A 117 8.41 9.59 14.02
C ARG A 117 7.99 8.32 14.75
N ALA A 118 6.78 8.28 15.28
CA ALA A 118 6.27 7.12 16.01
C ALA A 118 6.17 5.88 15.12
N VAL A 119 5.60 6.02 13.92
CA VAL A 119 5.45 4.89 12.98
C VAL A 119 6.80 4.42 12.44
N VAL A 120 7.66 5.35 12.01
CA VAL A 120 9.01 5.01 11.50
C VAL A 120 9.85 4.32 12.57
N ALA A 121 9.79 4.80 13.82
CA ALA A 121 10.52 4.18 14.92
C ALA A 121 10.03 2.76 15.23
N GLU A 122 8.72 2.52 15.15
CA GLU A 122 8.15 1.18 15.36
C GLU A 122 8.50 0.23 14.22
N ALA A 123 8.38 0.68 12.96
CA ALA A 123 8.84 -0.10 11.80
C ALA A 123 10.31 -0.49 11.98
N TYR A 124 11.18 0.48 12.30
CA TYR A 124 12.60 0.22 12.56
C TYR A 124 12.83 -0.80 13.69
N ARG A 125 12.07 -0.68 14.78
CA ARG A 125 12.13 -1.64 15.90
C ARG A 125 11.77 -3.06 15.45
N LEU A 126 10.76 -3.21 14.60
CA LEU A 126 10.32 -4.50 14.06
C LEU A 126 11.35 -5.07 13.09
N TRP A 127 11.94 -4.26 12.21
CA TRP A 127 13.06 -4.68 11.38
C TRP A 127 14.22 -5.23 12.21
N LEU A 128 14.62 -4.56 13.29
CA LEU A 128 15.68 -5.05 14.19
C LEU A 128 15.30 -6.34 14.94
N GLN A 129 14.01 -6.62 15.09
CA GLN A 129 13.51 -7.79 15.81
C GLN A 129 13.43 -9.03 14.91
N TYR A 130 12.99 -8.85 13.67
CA TYR A 130 12.66 -9.96 12.76
C TYR A 130 13.73 -10.19 11.69
N GLU A 131 14.53 -9.17 11.37
CA GLU A 131 15.51 -9.22 10.29
C GLU A 131 16.92 -8.82 10.75
N VAL A 132 17.92 -9.34 10.02
CA VAL A 132 19.34 -9.04 10.30
C VAL A 132 19.75 -7.68 9.73
N ARG A 133 19.02 -7.21 8.71
CA ARG A 133 19.26 -5.95 8.02
C ARG A 133 17.96 -5.18 7.89
N THR A 134 18.01 -3.89 8.23
CA THR A 134 16.90 -2.96 8.04
C THR A 134 16.91 -2.42 6.61
N ASP A 135 15.73 -2.19 6.04
CA ASP A 135 15.58 -1.40 4.82
C ASP A 135 15.58 0.12 5.11
N ASP A 136 15.59 0.93 4.06
CA ASP A 136 15.35 2.37 4.15
C ASP A 136 13.87 2.64 4.46
N ILE A 137 13.62 3.29 5.59
CA ILE A 137 12.26 3.56 6.09
C ILE A 137 11.93 5.04 5.86
N THR A 138 11.06 5.31 4.89
CA THR A 138 10.64 6.67 4.55
C THR A 138 9.12 6.79 4.61
N MET A 139 8.62 7.85 5.24
CA MET A 139 7.19 8.13 5.31
C MET A 139 6.88 9.63 5.23
N ILE A 140 5.77 9.94 4.57
CA ILE A 140 5.12 11.24 4.49
C ILE A 140 3.69 11.07 4.98
N ILE A 141 3.27 11.89 5.95
CA ILE A 141 1.88 11.98 6.39
C ILE A 141 1.35 13.38 6.10
N ILE A 142 0.16 13.45 5.51
CA ILE A 142 -0.57 14.68 5.22
C ILE A 142 -1.86 14.64 6.02
N PHE A 143 -1.99 15.48 7.05
CA PHE A 143 -3.27 15.66 7.74
C PHE A 143 -4.19 16.54 6.91
N LEU A 144 -5.42 16.10 6.72
CA LEU A 144 -6.41 16.80 5.93
C LEU A 144 -7.27 17.66 6.86
N ASP A 145 -7.28 18.96 6.60
CA ASP A 145 -8.17 19.90 7.27
C ASP A 145 -9.28 20.30 6.30
N PHE A 146 -10.53 20.11 6.73
CA PHE A 146 -11.71 20.51 5.97
C PHE A 146 -12.40 21.60 6.75
N ASP A 147 -12.61 22.74 6.09
CA ASP A 147 -13.28 23.88 6.70
C ASP A 147 -14.67 23.46 7.24
N GLU A 148 -14.86 23.59 8.55
CA GLU A 148 -16.10 23.22 9.22
C GLU A 148 -17.33 23.95 8.64
N ALA A 149 -17.14 25.14 8.04
CA ALA A 149 -18.23 25.87 7.41
C ALA A 149 -18.75 25.18 6.14
N GLU A 150 -17.87 24.56 5.35
CA GLU A 150 -18.24 23.72 4.21
C GLU A 150 -18.83 22.39 4.68
N ASN A 151 -18.26 21.81 5.74
CA ASN A 151 -18.69 20.54 6.32
C ASN A 151 -20.16 20.59 6.82
N ARG A 152 -20.55 21.70 7.45
CA ARG A 152 -21.95 21.98 7.86
C ARG A 152 -22.90 22.17 6.67
N LYS A 153 -22.44 22.77 5.57
CA LYS A 153 -23.25 22.94 4.36
C LYS A 153 -23.50 21.60 3.66
N THR A 154 -22.47 20.78 3.49
CA THR A 154 -22.55 19.47 2.83
C THR A 154 -23.43 18.51 3.62
N ALA A 155 -23.25 18.42 4.95
CA ALA A 155 -24.12 17.63 5.82
C ALA A 155 -25.58 18.13 5.81
N GLY A 156 -25.80 19.44 5.74
CA GLY A 156 -27.13 20.03 5.59
C GLY A 156 -27.81 19.67 4.27
N ILE A 157 -27.05 19.64 3.16
CA ILE A 157 -27.55 19.26 1.83
C ILE A 157 -27.88 17.77 1.76
N GLU A 158 -27.04 16.90 2.34
CA GLU A 158 -27.30 15.45 2.41
C GLU A 158 -28.51 15.13 3.29
N SER A 159 -28.65 15.80 4.43
CA SER A 159 -29.82 15.69 5.32
C SER A 159 -31.11 16.14 4.62
N MET A 160 -31.07 17.23 3.85
CA MET A 160 -32.21 17.67 3.04
C MET A 160 -32.55 16.70 1.90
N ARG A 161 -31.55 16.10 1.24
CA ARG A 161 -31.77 15.07 0.19
C ARG A 161 -32.39 13.79 0.74
N SER A 162 -31.90 13.31 1.89
CA SER A 162 -32.45 12.17 2.62
C SER A 162 -33.92 12.41 3.01
N SER A 163 -34.21 13.62 3.52
CA SER A 163 -35.57 14.04 3.92
C SER A 163 -36.51 14.20 2.71
N ALA A 164 -36.00 14.68 1.57
CA ALA A 164 -36.73 14.78 0.31
C ALA A 164 -37.01 13.42 -0.35
N GLN A 165 -36.15 12.41 -0.13
CA GLN A 165 -36.41 11.03 -0.57
C GLN A 165 -37.45 10.33 0.30
N SER A 166 -37.38 10.49 1.63
CA SER A 166 -38.37 9.93 2.58
C SER A 166 -39.79 10.48 2.38
N SER A 167 -39.91 11.77 2.05
CA SER A 167 -41.18 12.44 1.75
C SER A 167 -41.77 12.09 0.37
N ARG A 168 -40.95 11.61 -0.58
CA ARG A 168 -41.45 11.12 -1.88
C ARG A 168 -42.00 9.70 -1.81
N THR A 169 -41.44 8.84 -0.94
CA THR A 169 -41.93 7.48 -0.72
C THR A 169 -43.24 7.39 0.08
N SER A 170 -43.73 8.49 0.64
CA SER A 170 -44.99 8.55 1.41
C SER A 170 -46.16 9.17 0.64
N ALA A 171 -45.96 9.56 -0.62
CA ALA A 171 -47.00 10.14 -1.48
C ALA A 171 -47.56 9.18 -2.56
N ASP A 172 -46.95 8.00 -2.73
CA ASP A 172 -47.41 6.96 -3.65
C ASP A 172 -47.81 5.70 -2.85
N TYR A 173 -49.12 5.62 -2.51
CA TYR A 173 -49.91 4.45 -2.10
C TYR A 173 -49.47 3.56 -0.92
#